data_AF-A0A7C2AZM5-F1
#
_entry.id   AF-A0A7C2AZM5-F1
#
_cell.length_a   1.000
_cell.length_b   1.000
_cell.length_c   1.000
_cell.angle_alpha   90.00
_cell.angle_beta   90.00
_cell.angle_gamma   90.00
#
_symmetry.space_group_name_H-M   'P 1'
#
loop_
_entity.id
_entity.type
_entity.pdbx_description
1 polymer ?
#
loop_
_entity_poly.entity_id
_entity_poly.type
_entity_poly.pdbx_seq_one_letter_code
_entity_poly.pdbx_strand_id
1 'polypeptide(L)'
;MHLHSFMYEVGEGVGEFLSDEERQHFKPLTLPEIVKKSFAKGGVLNLVHALVLKRQIKLYIKNHMTAEGLEYVYPPFGQETSFAEDYFEGDLFVFLTDVLMLLDREIKVRAPKIFRFLL
;
A
#
# COMPACT_ATOMS: atom_id res chain seq x y z
N MET A 1 1.87 -2.84 10.54
CA MET A 1 1.18 -3.14 9.26
C MET A 1 2.12 -3.97 8.40
N HIS A 2 1.59 -5.02 7.78
CA HIS A 2 2.32 -5.88 6.85
C HIS A 2 1.81 -5.69 5.42
N LEU A 3 2.61 -6.04 4.41
CA LEU A 3 2.27 -5.91 2.99
C LEU A 3 0.93 -6.58 2.64
N HIS A 4 0.67 -7.77 3.17
CA HIS A 4 -0.61 -8.46 3.00
C HIS A 4 -1.80 -7.64 3.52
N SER A 5 -1.75 -7.16 4.76
CA SER A 5 -2.80 -6.32 5.34
C SER A 5 -2.98 -5.01 4.57
N PHE A 6 -1.88 -4.42 4.09
CA PHE A 6 -1.94 -3.22 3.27
C PHE A 6 -2.66 -3.48 1.93
N MET A 7 -2.40 -4.61 1.27
CA MET A 7 -3.12 -4.96 0.05
C MET A 7 -4.63 -5.13 0.29
N TYR A 8 -5.04 -5.68 1.43
CA TYR A 8 -6.47 -5.68 1.81
C TYR A 8 -7.02 -4.26 1.96
N GLU A 9 -6.31 -3.36 2.64
CA GLU A 9 -6.74 -1.95 2.76
C GLU A 9 -6.86 -1.27 1.39
N VAL A 10 -6.00 -1.64 0.43
CA VAL A 10 -6.10 -1.17 -0.96
C VAL A 10 -7.37 -1.73 -1.61
N GLY A 11 -7.65 -3.03 -1.46
CA GLY A 11 -8.83 -3.69 -2.01
C GLY A 11 -10.13 -3.11 -1.48
N GLU A 12 -10.20 -2.89 -0.16
CA GLU A 12 -11.28 -2.16 0.47
C GLU A 12 -11.39 -0.72 -0.05
N GLY A 13 -10.25 -0.05 -0.24
CA GLY A 13 -10.18 1.33 -0.72
C GLY A 13 -10.70 1.52 -2.15
N VAL A 14 -10.49 0.54 -3.02
CA VAL A 14 -10.95 0.56 -4.42
C VAL A 14 -12.29 -0.13 -4.64
N GLY A 15 -12.83 -0.80 -3.60
CA GLY A 15 -14.12 -1.47 -3.67
C GLY A 15 -14.06 -2.84 -4.34
N GLU A 16 -12.89 -3.47 -4.34
CA GLU A 16 -12.68 -4.78 -4.97
C GLU A 16 -13.60 -5.86 -4.38
N PHE A 17 -13.79 -5.82 -3.06
CA PHE A 17 -14.58 -6.81 -2.32
C PHE A 17 -16.08 -6.53 -2.28
N LEU A 18 -16.53 -5.47 -2.94
CA LEU A 18 -17.94 -5.11 -3.02
C LEU A 18 -18.64 -5.91 -4.11
N SER A 19 -19.90 -6.25 -3.87
CA SER A 19 -20.79 -6.77 -4.91
C SER A 19 -21.03 -5.74 -6.02
N ASP A 20 -21.49 -6.20 -7.19
CA ASP A 20 -21.79 -5.31 -8.31
C ASP A 20 -22.82 -4.22 -7.96
N GLU A 21 -23.80 -4.54 -7.11
CA GLU A 21 -24.81 -3.58 -6.63
C GLU A 21 -24.18 -2.52 -5.72
N GLU A 22 -23.33 -2.91 -4.77
CA GLU A 22 -22.63 -1.99 -3.88
C GLU A 22 -21.64 -1.10 -4.65
N ARG A 23 -20.99 -1.65 -5.68
CA ARG A 23 -20.02 -0.95 -6.50
C ARG A 23 -20.63 0.20 -7.31
N GLN A 24 -21.91 0.13 -7.70
CA GLN A 24 -22.61 1.21 -8.43
C GLN A 24 -22.66 2.54 -7.66
N HIS A 25 -22.66 2.47 -6.33
CA HIS A 25 -22.75 3.64 -5.46
C HIS A 25 -21.43 3.93 -4.73
N PHE A 26 -20.40 3.12 -4.97
CA PHE A 26 -19.11 3.26 -4.33
C PHE A 26 -18.23 4.27 -5.06
N LYS A 27 -17.51 5.09 -4.29
CA LYS A 27 -16.48 5.99 -4.82
C LYS A 27 -15.10 5.45 -4.42
N PRO A 28 -14.34 4.87 -5.35
CA PRO A 28 -12.98 4.41 -5.08
C PRO A 28 -12.10 5.52 -4.54
N LEU A 29 -11.26 5.17 -3.56
CA LEU A 29 -10.17 6.01 -3.09
C LEU A 29 -9.00 5.94 -4.06
N THR A 30 -8.31 7.06 -4.23
CA THR A 30 -7.04 7.10 -4.95
C THR A 30 -5.93 6.46 -4.10
N LEU A 31 -4.87 5.96 -4.75
CA LEU A 31 -3.72 5.37 -4.05
C LEU A 31 -3.10 6.32 -2.98
N PRO A 32 -2.93 7.63 -3.23
CA PRO A 32 -2.50 8.57 -2.20
C PRO A 32 -3.45 8.68 -1.00
N GLU A 33 -4.78 8.63 -1.23
CA GLU A 33 -5.77 8.66 -0.16
C GLU A 33 -5.72 7.39 0.70
N ILE A 34 -5.58 6.22 0.07
CA ILE A 34 -5.44 4.93 0.74
C ILE A 34 -4.19 4.97 1.63
N VAL A 35 -3.01 5.27 1.07
CA VAL A 35 -1.76 5.35 1.84
C VAL A 35 -1.88 6.35 2.98
N LYS A 36 -2.45 7.53 2.75
CA LYS A 36 -2.64 8.53 3.81
C LYS A 36 -3.56 8.02 4.93
N LYS A 37 -4.65 7.33 4.57
CA LYS A 37 -5.63 6.76 5.51
C LYS A 37 -5.01 5.66 6.37
N SER A 38 -4.21 4.76 5.78
CA SER A 38 -3.49 3.67 6.48
C SER A 38 -2.61 4.18 7.63
N PHE A 39 -2.08 5.40 7.52
CA PHE A 39 -1.22 6.01 8.54
C PHE A 39 -1.83 7.23 9.24
N ALA A 40 -3.12 7.52 9.04
CA ALA A 40 -3.75 8.78 9.44
C ALA A 40 -3.62 9.08 10.95
N LYS A 41 -3.73 8.05 11.80
CA LYS A 41 -3.67 8.19 13.27
C LYS A 41 -2.34 8.75 13.80
N GLY A 42 -1.28 8.76 13.00
CA GLY A 42 -0.01 9.42 13.35
C GLY A 42 0.75 8.77 14.52
N GLY A 43 1.76 9.45 15.04
CA GLY A 43 2.60 8.95 16.13
C GLY A 43 3.65 7.91 15.71
N VAL A 44 4.48 7.51 16.69
CA VAL A 44 5.66 6.64 16.49
C VAL A 44 5.28 5.31 15.86
N LEU A 45 4.21 4.68 16.32
CA LEU A 45 3.79 3.35 15.84
C LEU A 45 3.44 3.37 14.33
N ASN A 46 2.78 4.41 13.84
CA ASN A 46 2.45 4.53 12.43
C ASN A 46 3.69 4.81 11.57
N LEU A 47 4.66 5.57 12.09
CA LEU A 47 5.94 5.75 11.42
C LEU A 47 6.69 4.40 11.30
N VAL A 48 6.71 3.61 12.38
CA VAL A 48 7.28 2.26 12.36
C VAL A 48 6.56 1.37 11.35
N HIS A 49 5.22 1.40 11.31
CA HIS A 49 4.45 0.65 10.32
C HIS A 49 4.79 1.05 8.88
N ALA A 50 4.94 2.35 8.59
CA ALA A 50 5.32 2.82 7.26
C ALA A 50 6.73 2.34 6.86
N LEU A 51 7.68 2.38 7.80
CA LEU A 51 9.04 1.88 7.59
C LEU A 51 9.08 0.35 7.37
N VAL A 52 8.30 -0.40 8.15
CA VAL A 52 8.18 -1.86 8.01
C VAL A 52 7.56 -2.22 6.66
N LEU A 53 6.44 -1.58 6.28
CA LEU A 53 5.80 -1.81 4.98
C LEU A 53 6.76 -1.49 3.82
N LYS A 54 7.45 -0.34 3.89
CA LYS A 54 8.47 0.05 2.91
C LYS A 54 9.54 -1.03 2.75
N ARG A 55 10.04 -1.58 3.86
CA ARG A 55 11.04 -2.65 3.84
C ARG A 55 10.48 -3.94 3.22
N GLN A 56 9.26 -4.32 3.55
CA GLN A 56 8.62 -5.51 3.01
C GLN A 56 8.41 -5.42 1.50
N ILE A 57 7.94 -4.28 0.98
CA ILE A 57 7.79 -4.04 -0.46
C ILE A 57 9.14 -4.18 -1.18
N LYS A 58 10.19 -3.55 -0.65
CA LYS A 58 11.54 -3.64 -1.24
C LYS A 58 12.07 -5.07 -1.27
N LEU A 59 11.84 -5.84 -0.20
CA LEU A 59 12.25 -7.24 -0.15
C LEU A 59 11.46 -8.09 -1.14
N TYR A 60 10.16 -7.85 -1.26
CA TYR A 60 9.31 -8.54 -2.22
C TYR A 60 9.78 -8.30 -3.66
N ILE A 61 9.93 -7.04 -4.06
CA ILE A 61 10.45 -6.67 -5.39
C ILE A 61 11.80 -7.34 -5.64
N LYS A 62 12.73 -7.27 -4.68
CA LYS A 62 14.06 -7.85 -4.84
C LYS A 62 14.03 -9.36 -5.07
N ASN A 63 13.13 -10.07 -4.40
CA ASN A 63 13.11 -11.53 -4.39
C ASN A 63 12.28 -12.14 -5.53
N HIS A 64 11.37 -11.37 -6.13
CA HIS A 64 10.36 -11.87 -7.07
C HIS A 64 10.35 -11.13 -8.41
N MET A 65 11.33 -10.25 -8.65
CA MET A 65 11.55 -9.67 -9.97
C MET A 65 12.15 -10.70 -10.92
N THR A 66 11.53 -10.91 -12.07
CA THR A 66 12.02 -11.76 -13.16
C THR A 66 12.39 -10.92 -14.38
N ALA A 67 12.71 -11.58 -15.50
CA ALA A 67 12.98 -10.87 -16.76
C ALA A 67 11.69 -10.30 -17.39
N GLU A 68 10.54 -10.88 -17.03
CA GLU A 68 9.21 -10.56 -17.56
C GLU A 68 8.46 -9.53 -16.71
N GLY A 69 8.85 -9.33 -15.45
CA GLY A 69 8.23 -8.38 -14.54
C GLY A 69 8.24 -8.88 -13.09
N LEU A 70 7.46 -8.22 -12.23
CA LEU A 70 7.29 -8.65 -10.84
C LEU A 70 6.18 -9.68 -10.72
N GLU A 71 6.51 -10.87 -10.22
CA GLU A 71 5.54 -11.96 -10.05
C GLU A 71 4.60 -11.73 -8.85
N TYR A 72 3.36 -12.21 -8.98
CA TYR A 72 2.38 -12.33 -7.89
C TYR A 72 2.61 -13.60 -7.06
N VAL A 73 3.59 -13.56 -6.15
CA VAL A 73 3.91 -14.68 -5.23
C VAL A 73 3.11 -14.63 -3.93
N TYR A 74 2.52 -15.78 -3.56
CA TYR A 74 1.84 -16.01 -2.28
C TYR A 74 2.80 -16.54 -1.20
N PRO A 75 2.78 -16.00 0.04
CA PRO A 75 2.20 -14.71 0.45
C PRO A 75 3.11 -13.52 0.04
N PRO A 76 2.58 -12.27 -0.08
CA PRO A 76 1.28 -11.81 0.42
C PRO A 76 0.16 -11.74 -0.62
N PHE A 77 0.45 -12.05 -1.88
CA PHE A 77 -0.53 -11.94 -2.95
C PHE A 77 -1.26 -13.26 -3.17
N GLY A 78 -2.57 -13.27 -3.00
CA GLY A 78 -3.46 -14.40 -3.31
C GLY A 78 -4.57 -13.93 -4.25
N GLN A 79 -5.58 -14.78 -4.51
CA GLN A 79 -6.71 -14.43 -5.38
C GLN A 79 -7.38 -13.11 -4.94
N GLU A 80 -7.52 -12.89 -3.64
CA GLU A 80 -8.15 -11.69 -3.07
C GLU A 80 -7.28 -10.44 -3.10
N THR A 81 -5.98 -10.52 -3.41
CA THR A 81 -5.07 -9.36 -3.36
C THR A 81 -4.33 -9.10 -4.65
N SER A 82 -4.69 -9.82 -5.73
CA SER A 82 -4.07 -9.74 -7.06
C SER A 82 -4.92 -8.94 -8.05
N PHE A 83 -5.34 -7.75 -7.65
CA PHE A 83 -6.26 -6.88 -8.41
C PHE A 83 -5.60 -5.53 -8.78
N ALA A 84 -4.32 -5.32 -8.49
CA ALA A 84 -3.72 -3.98 -8.56
C ALA A 84 -3.79 -3.39 -9.99
N GLU A 85 -3.55 -4.18 -11.04
CA GLU A 85 -3.63 -3.71 -12.43
C GLU A 85 -5.05 -3.34 -12.86
N ASP A 86 -6.09 -3.87 -12.20
CA ASP A 86 -7.47 -3.57 -12.55
C ASP A 86 -7.88 -2.16 -12.10
N TYR A 87 -7.19 -1.60 -11.09
CA TYR A 87 -7.55 -0.32 -10.46
C TYR A 87 -6.48 0.77 -10.56
N PHE A 88 -5.24 0.42 -10.90
CA PHE A 88 -4.13 1.37 -10.97
C PHE A 88 -3.41 1.28 -12.31
N GLU A 89 -2.82 2.39 -12.73
CA GLU A 89 -2.05 2.44 -13.97
C GLU A 89 -0.70 1.73 -13.79
N GLY A 90 -0.42 0.77 -14.67
CA GLY A 90 0.82 0.01 -14.68
C GLY A 90 0.71 -1.37 -14.04
N ASP A 91 1.81 -2.12 -14.08
CA ASP A 91 1.89 -3.46 -13.48
C ASP A 91 2.12 -3.41 -11.96
N LEU A 92 2.13 -4.57 -11.30
CA LEU A 92 2.45 -4.70 -9.89
C LEU A 92 3.75 -4.00 -9.47
N PHE A 93 4.78 -3.98 -10.31
CA PHE A 93 6.04 -3.30 -10.01
C PHE A 93 5.86 -1.79 -9.97
N VAL A 94 5.17 -1.22 -10.97
CA VAL A 94 4.81 0.20 -11.02
C VAL A 94 3.99 0.56 -9.79
N PHE A 95 2.93 -0.20 -9.52
CA PHE A 95 2.06 -0.01 -8.36
C PHE A 95 2.86 0.02 -7.03
N LEU A 96 3.69 -0.99 -6.78
CA LEU A 96 4.47 -1.06 -5.55
C LEU A 96 5.54 0.03 -5.46
N THR A 97 6.08 0.48 -6.59
CA THR A 97 7.03 1.60 -6.65
C THR A 97 6.34 2.92 -6.32
N ASP A 98 5.12 3.14 -6.78
CA ASP A 98 4.31 4.30 -6.42
C ASP A 98 3.96 4.30 -4.92
N VAL A 99 3.60 3.13 -4.37
CA VAL A 99 3.41 2.97 -2.93
C VAL A 99 4.68 3.36 -2.17
N LEU A 100 5.86 2.91 -2.61
CA LEU A 100 7.14 3.30 -1.99
C LEU A 100 7.36 4.82 -2.00
N MET A 101 7.03 5.48 -3.12
CA MET A 101 7.14 6.94 -3.23
C MET A 101 6.18 7.67 -2.27
N LEU A 102 4.95 7.18 -2.13
CA LEU A 102 3.95 7.75 -1.22
C LEU A 102 4.34 7.53 0.24
N LEU A 103 4.85 6.34 0.59
CA LEU A 103 5.39 6.05 1.92
C LEU A 103 6.55 7.00 2.26
N ASP A 104 7.44 7.26 1.30
CA ASP A 104 8.55 8.20 1.51
C ASP A 104 8.09 9.63 1.81
N ARG A 105 7.01 10.08 1.17
CA ARG A 105 6.39 11.38 1.46
C ARG A 105 5.80 11.39 2.87
N GLU A 106 5.02 10.37 3.23
CA GLU A 106 4.40 10.27 4.56
C GLU A 106 5.43 10.20 5.69
N ILE A 107 6.50 9.41 5.53
CA ILE A 107 7.61 9.31 6.48
C ILE A 107 8.28 10.67 6.69
N LYS A 108 8.61 11.39 5.60
CA LYS A 108 9.25 12.71 5.67
C LYS A 108 8.38 13.76 6.37
N VAL A 109 7.07 13.75 6.10
CA VAL A 109 6.13 14.71 6.72
C VAL A 109 5.95 14.44 8.22
N ARG A 110 6.07 13.18 8.65
CA ARG A 110 5.72 12.76 10.03
C ARG A 110 6.91 12.64 10.96
N ALA A 111 8.10 12.31 10.47
CA ALA A 111 9.27 12.15 11.33
C ALA A 111 9.59 13.42 12.17
N PRO A 112 9.62 14.64 11.60
CA PRO A 112 9.90 15.86 12.38
C PRO A 112 8.84 16.16 13.45
N LYS A 113 7.57 15.79 13.19
CA LYS A 113 6.46 16.01 14.14
C LYS A 113 6.60 15.15 15.40
N ILE A 114 7.19 13.97 15.26
CA ILE A 114 7.43 13.04 16.37
C ILE A 114 8.63 13.51 17.20
N PHE A 115 9.72 13.93 16.56
CA PHE A 115 10.88 14.47 17.27
C PHE A 115 10.54 15.74 18.08
N ARG A 116 9.60 16.56 17.61
CA ARG A 116 9.08 17.72 18.37
C ARG A 116 8.20 17.37 19.57
N PHE A 117 7.67 16.15 19.66
CA PHE A 117 6.79 15.73 20.75
C PHE A 117 7.54 14.93 21.83
N LEU A 118 8.78 14.52 21.54
CA LEU A 118 9.66 13.73 22.42
C LEU A 118 10.80 14.57 23.05
N LEU A 119 10.92 15.84 22.64
CA LEU A 119 11.80 16.87 23.20
C LEU A 119 10.95 17.88 23.98
#